data_AF-A0A9D9MVG8-F1
#
_entry.id   AF-A0A9D9MVG8-F1
#
_cell.length_a   1.000
_cell.length_b   1.000
_cell.length_c   1.000
_cell.angle_alpha   90.00
_cell.angle_beta   90.00
_cell.angle_gamma   90.00
#
_symmetry.space_group_name_H-M   'P 1'
#
loop_
_entity.id
_entity.type
_entity.pdbx_description
1 polymer ?
#
loop_
_entity_poly.entity_id
_entity_poly.type
_entity_poly.pdbx_seq_one_letter_code
_entity_poly.pdbx_strand_id
1 'polypeptide(L)'
;MIKNLFKNPLAVFALTFVVFAVPLFFFNISIFDGEIIVLQGTKEIALPIKLSLSYFIGVGINPEDLKDIQGFHLVSKGYFLAACLLIGFPSLMAYRSYIANRVASK
;
A
#
# COMPACT_ATOMS: atom_id res chain seq x y z
N MET A 1 -28.40 4.24 -8.26
CA MET A 1 -27.24 3.48 -8.78
C MET A 1 -26.27 3.03 -7.68
N ILE A 2 -25.84 3.92 -6.76
CA ILE A 2 -24.85 3.63 -5.69
C ILE A 2 -25.27 2.51 -4.70
N LYS A 3 -26.57 2.37 -4.38
CA LYS A 3 -27.05 1.36 -3.40
C LYS A 3 -26.76 -0.09 -3.78
N ASN A 4 -26.62 -0.41 -5.07
CA ASN A 4 -26.29 -1.77 -5.52
C ASN A 4 -24.78 -2.08 -5.41
N LEU A 5 -23.92 -1.06 -5.32
CA LEU A 5 -22.48 -1.24 -5.20
C LEU A 5 -22.10 -1.88 -3.86
N PHE A 6 -22.82 -1.53 -2.79
CA PHE A 6 -22.63 -2.09 -1.45
C PHE A 6 -23.19 -3.51 -1.28
N LYS A 7 -23.98 -3.99 -2.25
CA LYS A 7 -24.53 -5.36 -2.28
C LYS A 7 -23.64 -6.35 -3.03
N ASN A 8 -22.70 -5.88 -3.83
CA ASN A 8 -21.76 -6.77 -4.51
C ASN A 8 -20.44 -6.78 -3.73
N PRO A 9 -20.05 -7.92 -3.11
CA PRO A 9 -18.79 -8.02 -2.36
C PRO A 9 -17.56 -7.62 -3.16
N LEU A 10 -17.52 -7.97 -4.45
CA LEU A 10 -16.42 -7.63 -5.35
C LEU A 10 -16.35 -6.11 -5.60
N ALA A 11 -17.51 -5.46 -5.74
CA ALA A 11 -17.56 -4.01 -5.91
C ALA A 11 -17.16 -3.27 -4.63
N VAL A 12 -17.52 -3.80 -3.46
CA VAL A 12 -17.06 -3.28 -2.16
C VAL A 12 -15.54 -3.44 -2.03
N PHE A 13 -14.99 -4.60 -2.40
CA PHE A 13 -13.54 -4.81 -2.44
C PHE A 13 -12.86 -3.76 -3.32
N ALA A 14 -13.28 -3.64 -4.58
CA ALA A 14 -12.67 -2.73 -5.55
C ALA A 14 -12.75 -1.27 -5.07
N LEU A 15 -13.89 -0.84 -4.52
CA LEU A 15 -14.05 0.51 -3.99
C LEU A 15 -13.11 0.75 -2.80
N THR A 16 -13.08 -0.14 -1.82
CA THR A 16 -12.21 0.01 -0.65
C THR A 16 -10.73 -0.06 -1.05
N PHE A 17 -10.37 -0.95 -1.97
CA PHE A 17 -9.03 -1.05 -2.54
C PHE A 17 -8.61 0.29 -3.15
N VAL A 18 -9.42 0.88 -4.01
CA VAL A 18 -9.13 2.18 -4.65
C VAL A 18 -9.00 3.29 -3.61
N VAL A 19 -9.87 3.31 -2.59
CA VAL A 19 -9.84 4.31 -1.51
C VAL A 19 -8.52 4.28 -0.72
N PHE A 20 -7.90 3.10 -0.54
CA PHE A 20 -6.58 3.01 0.11
C PHE A 20 -5.42 3.15 -0.88
N ALA A 21 -5.51 2.52 -2.06
CA ALA A 21 -4.43 2.51 -3.04
C ALA A 21 -4.16 3.93 -3.57
N VAL A 22 -5.19 4.69 -3.95
CA VAL A 22 -4.99 6.01 -4.56
C VAL A 22 -4.22 6.93 -3.63
N PRO A 23 -4.61 7.14 -2.35
CA PRO A 23 -3.83 8.02 -1.49
C PRO A 23 -2.42 7.50 -1.22
N LEU A 24 -2.24 6.19 -1.02
CA LEU A 24 -0.95 5.60 -0.70
C LEU A 24 0.06 5.70 -1.85
N PHE A 25 -0.39 5.62 -3.10
CA PHE A 25 0.48 5.72 -4.26
C PHE A 25 0.64 7.16 -4.77
N PHE A 26 -0.37 8.03 -4.62
CA PHE A 26 -0.29 9.39 -5.16
C PHE A 26 0.19 10.45 -4.16
N PHE A 27 0.15 10.19 -2.85
CA PHE A 27 0.70 11.07 -1.82
C PHE A 27 1.93 10.45 -1.15
N ASN A 28 2.87 11.30 -0.76
CA ASN A 28 4.05 10.89 0.00
C ASN A 28 3.68 10.57 1.45
N ILE A 29 3.11 9.39 1.67
CA ILE A 29 2.77 8.85 2.99
C ILE A 29 3.89 7.91 3.43
N SER A 30 4.87 8.44 4.17
CA SER A 30 6.06 7.72 4.62
C SER A 30 5.82 6.95 5.92
N ILE A 31 5.02 5.88 5.85
CA ILE A 31 4.66 5.03 7.02
C ILE A 31 5.22 3.62 6.96
N PHE A 32 5.67 3.18 5.78
CA PHE A 32 6.08 1.80 5.56
C PHE A 32 7.54 1.60 5.96
N ASP A 33 7.82 0.57 6.75
CA ASP A 33 9.20 0.23 7.08
C ASP A 33 9.94 -0.26 5.84
N GLY A 34 11.08 0.34 5.55
CA GLY A 34 11.94 -0.03 4.44
C GLY A 34 13.40 0.22 4.74
N GLU A 35 14.23 -0.09 3.76
CA GLU A 35 15.67 0.10 3.81
C GLU A 35 16.15 0.71 2.50
N ILE A 36 17.07 1.66 2.60
CA ILE A 36 17.83 2.18 1.45
C ILE A 36 19.20 1.53 1.43
N ILE A 37 19.67 1.20 0.24
CA ILE A 37 20.99 0.61 0.00
C ILE A 37 21.91 1.74 -0.47
N VAL A 38 22.90 2.05 0.35
CA VAL A 38 23.89 3.10 0.10
C VAL A 38 25.27 2.47 -0.05
N LEU A 39 26.04 2.92 -1.05
CA LEU A 39 27.44 2.56 -1.20
C LEU A 39 28.29 3.46 -0.31
N GLN A 40 28.85 2.90 0.77
CA GLN A 40 29.93 3.55 1.52
C GLN A 40 31.26 2.87 1.17
N GLY A 41 32.00 3.46 0.24
CA GLY A 41 33.27 2.92 -0.25
C GLY A 41 33.08 1.64 -1.08
N THR A 42 33.53 0.49 -0.56
CA THR A 42 33.41 -0.84 -1.22
C THR A 42 32.35 -1.75 -0.58
N LYS A 43 31.56 -1.26 0.38
CA LYS A 43 30.51 -2.04 1.05
C LYS A 43 29.13 -1.40 0.83
N GLU A 44 28.16 -2.24 0.53
CA GLU A 44 26.75 -1.89 0.51
C GLU A 44 26.21 -1.96 1.95
N ILE A 45 25.59 -0.86 2.40
CA ILE A 45 24.99 -0.76 3.72
C ILE A 45 23.49 -0.50 3.56
N ALA A 46 22.68 -1.32 4.22
CA ALA A 46 21.24 -1.14 4.33
C ALA A 46 20.93 -0.22 5.52
N LEU A 47 20.31 0.93 5.26
CA LEU A 47 19.89 1.88 6.28
C LEU A 47 18.36 1.84 6.44
N PRO A 48 17.84 1.56 7.65
CA PRO A 48 16.40 1.48 7.88
C PRO A 48 15.78 2.88 7.85
N ILE A 49 14.75 3.05 7.02
CA ILE A 49 14.00 4.30 6.88
C ILE A 49 12.50 4.04 6.73
N LYS A 50 11.70 5.09 6.85
CA LYS A 50 10.29 5.07 6.46
C LYS A 50 10.16 5.42 4.98
N LEU A 51 9.58 4.50 4.21
CA LEU A 51 9.30 4.68 2.79
C LEU A 51 7.82 4.98 2.56
N SER A 52 7.56 5.68 1.45
CA SER A 52 6.22 5.80 0.88
C SER A 52 6.03 4.85 -0.30
N LEU A 53 4.80 4.36 -0.50
CA LEU A 53 4.48 3.58 -1.70
C LEU A 53 4.53 4.43 -2.97
N SER A 54 4.38 5.74 -2.86
CA SER A 54 4.50 6.67 -3.99
C SER A 54 5.88 6.61 -4.66
N TYR A 55 6.94 6.31 -3.89
CA TYR A 55 8.29 6.18 -4.42
C TYR A 55 8.42 5.01 -5.41
N PHE A 56 7.69 3.91 -5.19
CA PHE A 56 7.73 2.76 -6.10
C PHE A 56 7.10 3.05 -7.47
N ILE A 57 6.31 4.12 -7.59
CA ILE A 57 5.76 4.59 -8.86
C ILE A 57 6.41 5.90 -9.34
N GLY A 58 7.50 6.33 -8.70
CA GLY A 58 8.26 7.53 -9.07
C GLY A 58 7.64 8.85 -8.62
N VAL A 59 6.61 8.83 -7.76
CA VAL A 59 5.94 10.04 -7.27
C VAL A 59 6.57 10.51 -5.95
N GLY A 60 7.04 11.75 -5.94
CA GLY A 60 7.59 12.40 -4.74
C GLY A 60 9.05 12.12 -4.45
N ILE A 61 9.80 11.55 -5.40
CA ILE A 61 11.26 11.37 -5.31
C ILE A 61 11.94 12.61 -5.87
N ASN A 62 12.85 13.23 -5.11
CA ASN A 62 13.73 14.25 -5.66
C ASN A 62 14.94 13.58 -6.32
N PRO A 63 15.40 14.05 -7.50
CA PRO A 63 16.60 13.52 -8.15
C PRO A 63 17.86 13.60 -7.27
N GLU A 64 17.89 14.51 -6.30
CA GLU A 64 18.98 14.66 -5.35
C GLU A 64 19.03 13.53 -4.32
N ASP A 65 17.86 13.00 -3.92
CA ASP A 65 17.75 11.88 -2.99
C ASP A 65 18.28 10.58 -3.61
N LEU A 66 18.38 10.50 -4.94
CA LEU A 66 18.85 9.33 -5.68
C LEU A 66 20.35 9.30 -5.95
N LYS A 67 21.10 10.38 -5.66
CA LYS A 67 22.52 10.49 -6.06
C LYS A 67 23.42 9.45 -5.37
N ASP A 68 23.13 9.12 -4.12
CA ASP A 68 23.93 8.21 -3.30
C ASP A 68 23.21 6.87 -2.98
N ILE A 69 21.99 6.68 -3.50
CA ILE A 69 21.14 5.52 -3.21
C ILE A 69 21.17 4.57 -4.41
N GLN A 70 21.72 3.36 -4.23
CA GLN A 70 21.67 2.31 -5.26
C GLN A 70 20.26 1.73 -5.44
N GLY A 71 19.48 1.69 -4.36
CA GLY A 71 18.12 1.17 -4.39
C GLY A 71 17.44 1.27 -3.03
N PHE A 72 16.16 0.98 -3.03
CA PHE A 72 15.35 0.93 -1.82
C PHE A 72 14.32 -0.18 -1.93
N HIS A 73 13.95 -0.77 -0.81
CA HIS A 73 12.88 -1.75 -0.75
C HIS A 73 12.17 -1.70 0.60
N LEU A 74 10.95 -2.21 0.67
CA LEU A 74 10.27 -2.40 1.94
C LEU A 74 10.89 -3.60 2.67
N VAL A 75 10.97 -3.54 3.99
CA VAL A 75 11.28 -4.74 4.78
C VAL A 75 10.00 -5.55 4.99
N SER A 76 10.11 -6.77 5.54
CA SER A 76 8.96 -7.65 5.75
C SER A 76 7.80 -6.98 6.50
N LYS A 77 8.09 -6.12 7.47
CA LYS A 77 7.08 -5.34 8.20
C LYS A 77 6.37 -4.32 7.32
N GLY A 78 7.10 -3.63 6.44
CA GLY A 78 6.54 -2.70 5.47
C GLY A 78 5.66 -3.39 4.43
N TYR A 79 6.12 -4.53 3.89
CA TYR A 79 5.31 -5.34 2.98
C TYR A 79 4.04 -5.86 3.65
N PHE A 80 4.13 -6.31 4.91
CA PHE A 80 2.96 -6.76 5.66
C PHE A 80 1.95 -5.62 5.87
N LEU A 81 2.39 -4.43 6.27
CA LEU A 81 1.51 -3.27 6.42
C LEU A 81 0.85 -2.90 5.08
N ALA A 82 1.61 -2.88 3.98
CA ALA A 82 1.08 -2.63 2.64
C ALA A 82 0.02 -3.67 2.26
N ALA A 83 0.27 -4.96 2.51
CA ALA A 83 -0.70 -6.03 2.26
C ALA A 83 -1.96 -5.89 3.12
N CYS A 84 -1.82 -5.51 4.40
CA CYS A 84 -2.96 -5.25 5.29
C CYS A 84 -3.83 -4.11 4.76
N LEU A 85 -3.24 -2.97 4.37
CA LEU A 85 -3.98 -1.80 3.90
C LEU A 85 -4.58 -2.00 2.50
N LEU A 86 -3.82 -2.60 1.58
CA LEU A 86 -4.25 -2.77 0.19
C LEU A 86 -5.14 -3.99 -0.01
N ILE A 87 -4.95 -5.07 0.73
CA ILE A 87 -5.70 -6.33 0.51
C ILE A 87 -6.50 -6.72 1.74
N GLY A 88 -5.92 -6.62 2.94
CA GLY A 88 -6.57 -7.02 4.19
C GLY A 88 -7.87 -6.26 4.46
N PHE A 89 -7.80 -4.93 4.56
CA PHE A 89 -8.97 -4.07 4.80
C PHE A 89 -10.03 -4.21 3.70
N PRO A 90 -9.69 -4.15 2.40
CA PRO A 90 -10.68 -4.40 1.34
C PRO A 90 -11.32 -5.79 1.40
N SER A 91 -10.54 -6.84 1.72
CA SER A 91 -11.07 -8.20 1.86
C SER A 91 -12.05 -8.32 3.04
N LEU A 92 -11.73 -7.70 4.19
CA LEU A 92 -12.63 -7.68 5.35
C LEU A 92 -13.93 -6.95 5.05
N MET A 93 -13.88 -5.82 4.34
CA MET A 93 -15.08 -5.08 3.94
C MET A 93 -15.93 -5.86 2.94
N ALA A 94 -15.31 -6.51 1.95
CA ALA A 94 -15.99 -7.37 1.00
C ALA A 94 -16.66 -8.56 1.69
N TYR A 95 -15.96 -9.21 2.62
CA TYR A 95 -16.49 -10.32 3.41
C TYR A 95 -17.68 -9.89 4.26
N ARG A 96 -17.61 -8.72 4.92
CA ARG A 96 -18.74 -8.15 5.66
C ARG A 96 -19.95 -7.92 4.75
N SER A 97 -19.75 -7.38 3.55
CA SER A 97 -20.82 -7.22 2.56
C SER A 97 -21.42 -8.58 2.17
N TYR A 98 -20.59 -9.58 1.87
CA TYR A 98 -21.05 -10.93 1.53
C TYR A 98 -21.97 -11.53 2.61
N ILE A 99 -21.55 -11.47 3.88
CA ILE A 99 -22.35 -11.98 5.00
C ILE A 99 -23.67 -11.22 5.13
N ALA A 100 -23.64 -9.88 5.06
CA ALA A 100 -24.84 -9.06 5.16
C ALA A 100 -25.86 -9.40 4.06
N ASN A 101 -25.43 -9.63 2.82
CA ASN A 101 -26.31 -10.03 1.72
C ASN A 101 -26.88 -11.44 1.91
N ARG A 102 -26.09 -12.37 2.45
CA ARG A 102 -26.58 -13.73 2.76
C ARG A 102 -27.65 -13.73 3.84
N VAL A 103 -27.49 -12.89 4.87
CA VAL A 103 -28.47 -12.77 5.97
C VAL A 103 -29.76 -12.09 5.49
N ALA A 104 -29.66 -11.05 4.65
CA ALA A 104 -30.82 -10.32 4.13
C ALA A 104 -31.62 -11.09 3.04
N SER A 105 -31.08 -12.20 2.53
CA SER A 105 -31.75 -13.07 1.55
C SER A 105 -32.55 -14.21 2.18
N LYS A 106 -32.44 -14.40 3.50
CA LYS A 106 -33.29 -15.30 4.29
C LYS A 106 -34.49 -14.53 4.83
#